data_AF-A0A1V4YNM5-F1
#
_entry.id   AF-A0A1V4YNM5-F1
#
_cell.length_a   1.000
_cell.length_b   1.000
_cell.length_c   1.000
_cell.angle_alpha   90.00
_cell.angle_beta   90.00
_cell.angle_gamma   90.00
#
_symmetry.space_group_name_H-M   'P 1'
#
loop_
_entity.id
_entity.type
_entity.pdbx_description
1 polymer ?
#
loop_
_entity_poly.entity_id
_entity_poly.type
_entity_poly.pdbx_seq_one_letter_code
_entity_poly.pdbx_strand_id
1 'polypeptide(L)'
;MTTTLNFVDELIITIFEEVESQSTLDVTFLPKRYIQKILFKLTNENREDEVLFDSVPFYWYNHGPFSEIIAHRLDNLVNRHILDVDNKSKFYILKKNDIQLNQVEEYEDFIQYLIRNFSVFDSENLVMDVYYNDSPYDFIPTYKKEFLEPIEKKLKIIDNEDDFYEIISLDDLINICYNCEEKLPYESIYRGYNEQFSIFSTVLDKLYNEIDFNTFNITYNAIDEFWYTFAQALRVTQHHEFYNNKLERWKGYYYDKLKESRTTIKKLKELKRSNHSSKLKLSKASSEMLLSTVGKYISD
;
A
#
# COMPACT_ATOMS: atom_id res chain seq x y z
N MET A 1 -20.43 3.44 36.30
CA MET A 1 -20.85 2.22 35.59
C MET A 1 -19.61 1.64 34.95
N THR A 2 -19.22 0.42 35.28
CA THR A 2 -18.04 -0.22 34.67
C THR A 2 -18.40 -0.60 33.25
N THR A 3 -17.70 0.02 32.29
CA THR A 3 -17.94 -0.21 30.86
C THR A 3 -17.17 -1.46 30.46
N THR A 4 -17.84 -2.61 30.33
CA THR A 4 -17.18 -3.84 29.85
C THR A 4 -16.70 -3.62 28.42
N LEU A 5 -15.39 -3.73 28.22
CA LEU A 5 -14.77 -3.73 26.91
C LEU A 5 -14.72 -5.15 26.37
N ASN A 6 -14.64 -5.27 25.05
CA ASN A 6 -14.30 -6.55 24.44
C ASN A 6 -12.80 -6.60 24.21
N PHE A 7 -12.26 -7.80 24.05
CA PHE A 7 -10.85 -8.05 23.77
C PHE A 7 -10.17 -7.06 22.80
N VAL A 8 -10.77 -6.80 21.63
CA VAL A 8 -10.20 -5.89 20.62
C VAL A 8 -10.24 -4.42 21.07
N ASP A 9 -11.30 -4.01 21.78
CA ASP A 9 -11.34 -2.68 22.40
C ASP A 9 -10.19 -2.54 23.40
N GLU A 10 -9.96 -3.56 24.24
CA GLU A 10 -8.88 -3.55 25.23
C GLU A 10 -7.50 -3.42 24.56
N LEU A 11 -7.23 -4.20 23.50
CA LEU A 11 -5.98 -4.07 22.72
C LEU A 11 -5.78 -2.66 22.15
N ILE A 12 -6.86 -2.04 21.64
CA ILE A 12 -6.79 -0.67 21.12
C ILE A 12 -6.46 0.30 22.26
N ILE A 13 -7.12 0.20 23.42
CA ILE A 13 -6.87 1.08 24.57
C ILE A 13 -5.45 0.91 25.10
N THR A 14 -4.93 -0.32 25.19
CA THR A 14 -3.53 -0.57 25.59
C THR A 14 -2.54 0.16 24.69
N ILE A 15 -2.78 0.24 23.38
CA ILE A 15 -1.93 1.03 22.47
C ILE A 15 -1.96 2.51 22.85
N PHE A 16 -3.12 3.08 23.18
CA PHE A 16 -3.19 4.47 23.62
C PHE A 16 -2.46 4.70 24.94
N GLU A 17 -2.72 3.87 25.94
CA GLU A 17 -2.09 3.98 27.26
C GLU A 17 -0.57 3.86 27.18
N GLU A 18 -0.06 2.97 26.34
CA GLU A 18 1.38 2.78 26.18
C GLU A 18 2.06 3.88 25.35
N VAL A 19 1.37 4.48 24.38
CA VAL A 19 1.90 5.68 23.72
C VAL A 19 1.86 6.88 24.67
N GLU A 20 0.80 7.03 25.48
CA GLU A 20 0.71 8.09 26.50
C GLU A 20 1.78 7.94 27.59
N SER A 21 2.08 6.71 28.02
CA SER A 21 3.11 6.45 29.04
C SER A 21 4.52 6.85 28.58
N GLN A 22 4.78 6.79 27.28
CA GLN A 22 6.05 7.18 26.66
C GLN A 22 6.09 8.64 26.21
N SER A 23 4.93 9.30 26.14
CA SER A 23 4.80 10.69 25.70
C SER A 23 4.95 11.66 26.86
N THR A 24 5.57 12.80 26.60
CA THR A 24 5.57 13.95 27.53
C THR A 24 4.36 14.86 27.32
N LEU A 25 3.52 14.56 26.33
CA LEU A 25 2.35 15.36 25.98
C LEU A 25 1.13 14.94 26.81
N ASP A 26 0.35 15.92 27.24
CA ASP A 26 -0.90 15.70 27.98
C ASP A 26 -2.00 14.99 27.17
N VAL A 27 -1.88 15.01 25.84
CA VAL A 27 -2.83 14.42 24.88
C VAL A 27 -2.07 13.77 23.74
N THR A 28 -2.35 12.50 23.49
CA THR A 28 -1.75 11.72 22.41
C THR A 28 -2.76 11.55 21.26
N PHE A 29 -2.29 11.84 20.05
CA PHE A 29 -3.08 11.70 18.83
C PHE A 29 -2.59 10.47 18.04
N LEU A 30 -3.44 9.46 17.89
CA LEU A 30 -3.11 8.26 17.14
C LEU A 30 -3.83 8.20 15.80
N PRO A 31 -3.10 8.09 14.66
CA PRO A 31 -3.73 7.85 13.38
C PRO A 31 -4.24 6.40 13.29
N LYS A 32 -5.42 6.21 12.67
CA LYS A 32 -5.99 4.88 12.39
C LYS A 32 -4.98 3.89 11.79
N ARG A 33 -4.14 4.40 10.87
CA ARG A 33 -3.13 3.59 10.18
C ARG A 33 -2.11 3.01 11.16
N TYR A 34 -1.66 3.77 12.14
CA TYR A 34 -0.70 3.31 13.14
C TYR A 34 -1.28 2.16 13.98
N ILE A 35 -2.48 2.36 14.53
CA ILE A 35 -3.20 1.33 15.31
C ILE A 35 -3.37 0.04 14.49
N GLN A 36 -3.78 0.16 13.23
CA GLN A 36 -3.93 -0.97 12.31
C GLN A 36 -2.61 -1.72 12.09
N LYS A 37 -1.47 -1.01 11.98
CA LYS A 37 -0.16 -1.66 11.76
C LYS A 37 0.43 -2.28 13.02
N ILE A 38 0.26 -1.64 14.18
CA ILE A 38 0.68 -2.23 15.47
C ILE A 38 -0.09 -3.53 15.71
N LEU A 39 -1.42 -3.51 15.59
CA LEU A 39 -2.22 -4.72 15.78
C LEU A 39 -1.93 -5.78 14.70
N PHE A 40 -1.65 -5.38 13.46
CA PHE A 40 -1.21 -6.32 12.44
C PHE A 40 0.10 -7.02 12.84
N LYS A 41 1.13 -6.28 13.28
CA LYS A 41 2.40 -6.88 13.72
C LYS A 41 2.20 -7.78 14.94
N LEU A 42 1.40 -7.35 15.92
CA LEU A 42 1.04 -8.18 17.08
C LEU A 42 0.43 -9.52 16.63
N THR A 43 -0.56 -9.49 15.75
CA THR A 43 -1.21 -10.71 15.22
C THR A 43 -0.26 -11.55 14.38
N ASN A 44 0.63 -10.92 13.61
CA ASN A 44 1.56 -11.62 12.73
C ASN A 44 2.63 -12.41 13.49
N GLU A 45 3.08 -11.88 14.63
CA GLU A 45 4.10 -12.48 15.49
C GLU A 45 3.51 -13.56 16.41
N ASN A 46 2.21 -13.47 16.69
CA ASN A 46 1.47 -14.43 17.52
C ASN A 46 0.45 -15.23 16.69
N ARG A 47 0.82 -15.64 15.47
CA ARG A 47 -0.08 -16.35 14.54
C ARG A 47 -0.64 -17.67 15.07
N GLU A 48 0.04 -18.30 16.04
CA GLU A 48 -0.40 -19.55 16.64
C GLU A 48 -1.51 -19.34 17.70
N ASP A 49 -1.71 -18.10 18.14
CA ASP A 49 -2.79 -17.74 19.05
C ASP A 49 -4.09 -17.54 18.25
N GLU A 50 -4.91 -18.59 18.20
CA GLU A 50 -6.19 -18.59 17.49
C GLU A 50 -7.14 -17.49 17.99
N VAL A 51 -7.14 -17.19 19.30
CA VAL A 51 -8.04 -16.18 19.88
C VAL A 51 -7.69 -14.80 19.36
N LEU A 52 -6.40 -14.44 19.39
CA LEU A 52 -5.92 -13.18 18.83
C LEU A 52 -6.13 -13.14 17.31
N PHE A 53 -5.70 -14.19 16.61
CA PHE A 53 -5.74 -14.25 15.15
C PHE A 53 -7.17 -14.07 14.59
N ASP A 54 -8.16 -14.76 15.17
CA ASP A 54 -9.55 -14.66 14.74
C ASP A 54 -10.24 -13.36 15.19
N SER A 55 -9.79 -12.75 16.29
CA SER A 55 -10.39 -11.53 16.83
C SER A 55 -10.02 -10.28 16.03
N VAL A 56 -8.85 -10.26 15.39
CA VAL A 56 -8.36 -9.15 14.57
C VAL A 56 -8.01 -9.60 13.15
N PRO A 57 -9.02 -9.99 12.34
CA PRO A 57 -8.78 -10.53 11.02
C PRO A 57 -8.34 -9.41 10.05
N PHE A 58 -7.24 -9.65 9.33
CA PHE A 58 -6.67 -8.74 8.35
C PHE A 58 -6.84 -9.21 6.90
N TYR A 59 -6.83 -8.27 5.97
CA TYR A 59 -6.53 -8.52 4.57
C TYR A 59 -5.59 -7.44 4.05
N TRP A 60 -4.82 -7.73 3.00
CA TRP A 60 -3.97 -6.74 2.34
C TRP A 60 -4.74 -5.91 1.30
N TYR A 61 -4.57 -4.58 1.30
CA TYR A 61 -5.22 -3.68 0.34
C TYR A 61 -4.38 -2.43 0.03
N ASN A 62 -5.00 -1.39 -0.56
CA ASN A 62 -4.35 -0.19 -1.12
C ASN A 62 -3.28 0.49 -0.25
N HIS A 63 -3.36 0.35 1.08
CA HIS A 63 -2.43 0.94 2.04
C HIS A 63 -1.81 -0.12 2.98
N GLY A 64 -1.69 -1.36 2.51
CA GLY A 64 -1.16 -2.51 3.24
C GLY A 64 -2.26 -3.27 4.01
N PRO A 65 -1.92 -3.99 5.10
CA PRO A 65 -2.88 -4.75 5.89
C PRO A 65 -3.92 -3.83 6.53
N PHE A 66 -5.17 -4.28 6.51
CA PHE A 66 -6.33 -3.59 7.04
C PHE A 66 -7.31 -4.58 7.66
N SER A 67 -7.88 -4.22 8.80
CA SER A 67 -8.96 -4.92 9.47
C SER A 67 -10.20 -4.03 9.57
N GLU A 68 -11.31 -4.52 9.04
CA GLU A 68 -12.62 -3.87 9.20
C GLU A 68 -13.09 -3.90 10.66
N ILE A 69 -12.71 -4.94 11.41
CA ILE A 69 -13.07 -5.07 12.83
C ILE A 69 -12.45 -3.94 13.65
N ILE A 70 -11.13 -3.73 13.52
CA ILE A 70 -10.44 -2.62 14.21
C ILE A 70 -11.05 -1.27 13.80
N ALA A 71 -11.33 -1.08 12.51
CA ALA A 71 -11.98 0.14 12.04
C ALA A 71 -13.34 0.39 12.71
N HIS A 72 -14.17 -0.64 12.78
CA HIS A 72 -15.49 -0.55 13.41
C HIS A 72 -15.39 -0.38 14.94
N ARG A 73 -14.43 -1.02 15.60
CA ARG A 73 -14.18 -0.85 17.04
C ARG A 73 -13.78 0.58 17.38
N LEU A 74 -12.89 1.19 16.60
CA LEU A 74 -12.55 2.60 16.76
C LEU A 74 -13.79 3.51 16.71
N ASP A 75 -14.65 3.32 15.70
CA ASP A 75 -15.91 4.08 15.60
C ASP A 75 -16.83 3.85 16.80
N ASN A 76 -16.92 2.60 17.29
CA ASN A 76 -17.71 2.27 18.47
C ASN A 76 -17.16 2.91 19.75
N LEU A 77 -15.84 2.96 19.93
CA LEU A 77 -15.22 3.61 21.07
C LEU A 77 -15.46 5.13 21.06
N VAL A 78 -15.52 5.75 19.88
CA VAL A 78 -15.91 7.15 19.71
C VAL A 78 -17.38 7.35 20.10
N ASN A 79 -18.28 6.49 19.62
CA ASN A 79 -19.71 6.54 19.97
C ASN A 79 -19.96 6.33 21.47
N ARG A 80 -19.10 5.58 22.16
CA ARG A 80 -19.13 5.38 23.61
C ARG A 80 -18.46 6.50 24.41
N HIS A 81 -17.95 7.53 23.73
CA HIS A 81 -17.19 8.63 24.33
C HIS A 81 -15.94 8.18 25.10
N ILE A 82 -15.36 7.04 24.69
CA ILE A 82 -14.07 6.56 25.19
C ILE A 82 -12.95 7.20 24.37
N LEU A 83 -13.14 7.28 23.05
CA LEU A 83 -12.26 8.03 22.16
C LEU A 83 -12.93 9.33 21.70
N ASP A 84 -12.12 10.32 21.34
CA ASP A 84 -12.52 11.44 20.50
C ASP A 84 -11.85 11.35 19.12
N VAL A 85 -12.38 12.08 18.14
CA VAL A 85 -11.78 12.22 16.81
C VAL A 85 -11.55 13.68 16.49
N ASP A 86 -10.30 14.04 16.17
CA ASP A 86 -10.05 15.33 15.54
C ASP A 86 -10.55 15.29 14.09
N ASN A 87 -11.65 16.00 13.83
CA ASN A 87 -12.31 16.05 12.52
C ASN A 87 -11.40 16.54 11.39
N LYS A 88 -10.31 17.26 11.69
CA LYS A 88 -9.36 17.75 10.68
C LYS A 88 -8.31 16.70 10.29
N SER A 89 -7.66 16.11 11.28
CA SER A 89 -6.57 15.12 11.05
C SER A 89 -7.06 13.67 10.96
N LYS A 90 -8.30 13.39 11.37
CA LYS A 90 -8.85 12.04 11.58
C LYS A 90 -8.01 11.20 12.55
N PHE A 91 -7.35 11.86 13.50
CA PHE A 91 -6.63 11.20 14.58
C PHE A 91 -7.58 10.95 15.75
N TYR A 92 -7.31 9.87 16.46
CA TYR A 92 -8.06 9.44 17.63
C TYR A 92 -7.34 9.88 18.89
N ILE A 93 -8.12 10.19 19.92
CA ILE A 93 -7.63 10.66 21.22
C ILE A 93 -8.31 9.85 22.31
N LEU A 94 -7.55 9.31 23.26
CA LEU A 94 -8.13 8.65 24.42
C LEU A 94 -8.71 9.68 25.40
N LYS A 95 -9.97 9.52 25.80
CA LYS A 95 -10.53 10.29 26.91
C LYS A 95 -10.17 9.58 28.20
N LYS A 96 -9.48 10.29 29.10
CA LYS A 96 -9.15 9.80 30.45
C LYS A 96 -10.44 9.40 31.18
N ASN A 97 -10.68 8.11 31.20
CA ASN A 97 -11.79 7.44 31.87
C ASN A 97 -11.15 6.29 32.67
N ASP A 98 -11.69 5.97 33.85
CA ASP A 98 -11.29 4.77 34.59
C ASP A 98 -11.76 3.52 33.82
N ILE A 99 -10.93 3.04 32.91
CA ILE A 99 -11.15 1.84 32.11
C ILE A 99 -10.39 0.70 32.78
N GLN A 100 -11.09 -0.42 33.03
CA GLN A 100 -10.45 -1.64 33.51
C GLN A 100 -10.21 -2.56 32.32
N LEU A 101 -8.94 -2.85 32.06
CA LEU A 101 -8.48 -3.86 31.11
C LEU A 101 -8.28 -5.18 31.87
N ASN A 102 -8.75 -6.30 31.34
CA ASN A 102 -8.73 -7.60 32.02
C ASN A 102 -8.30 -8.76 31.13
N GLN A 103 -8.23 -8.58 29.81
CA GLN A 103 -8.07 -9.68 28.84
C GLN A 103 -6.77 -9.58 28.01
N VAL A 104 -5.96 -8.53 28.19
CA VAL A 104 -4.85 -8.22 27.28
C VAL A 104 -3.48 -8.18 27.94
N GLU A 105 -3.39 -8.52 29.24
CA GLU A 105 -2.15 -8.50 30.03
C GLU A 105 -0.99 -9.24 29.34
N GLU A 106 -1.28 -10.37 28.68
CA GLU A 106 -0.27 -11.19 28.01
C GLU A 106 0.36 -10.55 26.76
N TYR A 107 -0.28 -9.53 26.17
CA TYR A 107 0.22 -8.84 24.97
C TYR A 107 0.83 -7.47 25.28
N GLU A 108 0.73 -6.99 26.52
CA GLU A 108 1.19 -5.65 26.92
C GLU A 108 2.69 -5.47 26.63
N ASP A 109 3.51 -6.43 27.02
CA ASP A 109 4.97 -6.41 26.80
C ASP A 109 5.32 -6.29 25.31
N PHE A 110 4.58 -7.00 24.45
CA PHE A 110 4.83 -6.96 23.02
C PHE A 110 4.35 -5.66 22.38
N ILE A 111 3.19 -5.15 22.80
CA ILE A 111 2.69 -3.84 22.37
C ILE A 111 3.66 -2.74 22.77
N GLN A 112 4.17 -2.78 24.01
CA GLN A 112 5.21 -1.89 24.50
C GLN A 112 6.49 -1.98 23.66
N TYR A 113 6.97 -3.19 23.37
CA TYR A 113 8.11 -3.39 22.48
C TYR A 113 7.89 -2.75 21.10
N LEU A 114 6.73 -2.97 20.49
CA LEU A 114 6.40 -2.38 19.18
C LEU A 114 6.37 -0.86 19.24
N ILE A 115 5.73 -0.26 20.24
CA ILE A 115 5.62 1.20 20.37
C ILE A 115 7.00 1.85 20.61
N ARG A 116 7.88 1.20 21.40
CA ARG A 116 9.26 1.66 21.62
C ARG A 116 10.09 1.66 20.34
N ASN A 117 9.95 0.64 19.51
CA ASN A 117 10.70 0.54 18.24
C ASN A 117 10.07 1.37 17.12
N PHE A 118 8.76 1.56 17.17
CA PHE A 118 7.98 2.26 16.16
C PHE A 118 7.20 3.40 16.81
N SER A 119 7.90 4.49 17.08
CA SER A 119 7.29 5.70 17.64
C SER A 119 6.15 6.21 16.75
N VAL A 120 5.05 6.65 17.36
CA VAL A 120 3.95 7.28 16.62
C VAL A 120 4.39 8.54 15.87
N PHE A 121 5.39 9.26 16.40
CA PHE A 121 5.94 10.48 15.79
C PHE A 121 6.76 10.19 14.53
N ASP A 122 7.18 8.93 14.35
CA ASP A 122 7.84 8.42 13.15
C ASP A 122 7.12 7.16 12.62
N SER A 123 5.79 7.27 12.50
CA SER A 123 4.94 6.16 12.03
C SER A 123 5.28 5.66 10.62
N GLU A 124 6.11 6.39 9.85
CA GLU A 124 6.55 5.93 8.54
C GLU A 124 7.52 4.75 8.64
N ASN A 125 8.35 4.66 9.68
CA ASN A 125 9.21 3.48 9.88
C ASN A 125 8.40 2.21 10.07
N LEU A 126 7.29 2.28 10.82
CA LEU A 126 6.35 1.14 10.97
C LEU A 126 5.73 0.75 9.63
N VAL A 127 5.36 1.75 8.82
CA VAL A 127 4.81 1.51 7.50
C VAL A 127 5.84 0.84 6.60
N MET A 128 7.07 1.33 6.58
CA MET A 128 8.14 0.76 5.76
C MET A 128 8.45 -0.66 6.20
N ASP A 129 8.59 -0.89 7.51
CA ASP A 129 8.80 -2.23 8.06
C ASP A 129 7.72 -3.22 7.60
N VAL A 130 6.44 -2.86 7.71
CA VAL A 130 5.34 -3.72 7.23
C VAL A 130 5.43 -3.98 5.72
N TYR A 131 5.79 -2.99 4.90
CA TYR A 131 5.89 -3.19 3.45
C TYR A 131 7.09 -4.04 3.04
N TYR A 132 8.24 -3.88 3.70
CA TYR A 132 9.46 -4.58 3.32
C TYR A 132 9.60 -5.96 3.96
N ASN A 133 9.10 -6.13 5.19
CA ASN A 133 9.32 -7.35 5.97
C ASN A 133 8.08 -8.25 6.06
N ASP A 134 6.87 -7.67 5.99
CA ASP A 134 5.63 -8.45 6.17
C ASP A 134 4.80 -8.60 4.89
N SER A 135 5.20 -7.97 3.78
CA SER A 135 4.40 -8.03 2.55
C SER A 135 4.45 -9.43 1.90
N PRO A 136 3.32 -9.92 1.36
CA PRO A 136 3.25 -11.25 0.79
C PRO A 136 3.98 -11.39 -0.56
N TYR A 137 4.32 -10.29 -1.22
CA TYR A 137 4.98 -10.29 -2.53
C TYR A 137 5.99 -9.15 -2.62
N ASP A 138 7.18 -9.43 -3.14
CA ASP A 138 8.23 -8.43 -3.38
C ASP A 138 7.79 -7.30 -4.33
N PHE A 139 6.77 -7.56 -5.16
CA PHE A 139 6.12 -6.54 -5.98
C PHE A 139 5.60 -5.36 -5.16
N ILE A 140 5.08 -5.59 -3.94
CA ILE A 140 4.40 -4.58 -3.13
C ILE A 140 5.34 -3.44 -2.72
N PRO A 141 6.48 -3.68 -2.04
CA PRO A 141 7.41 -2.61 -1.68
C PRO A 141 8.00 -1.95 -2.93
N THR A 142 8.41 -2.71 -3.95
CA THR A 142 8.99 -2.13 -5.16
C THR A 142 7.98 -1.27 -5.92
N TYR A 143 6.73 -1.69 -6.06
CA TYR A 143 5.73 -0.88 -6.73
C TYR A 143 5.26 0.31 -5.89
N LYS A 144 4.84 0.09 -4.64
CA LYS A 144 4.22 1.19 -3.88
C LYS A 144 5.26 2.17 -3.33
N LYS A 145 6.39 1.68 -2.81
CA LYS A 145 7.39 2.50 -2.10
C LYS A 145 8.51 3.01 -3.00
N GLU A 146 8.95 2.21 -3.97
CA GLU A 146 10.06 2.61 -4.86
C GLU A 146 9.56 3.24 -6.16
N PHE A 147 8.39 2.85 -6.67
CA PHE A 147 7.85 3.38 -7.92
C PHE A 147 6.82 4.49 -7.71
N LEU A 148 5.66 4.17 -7.12
CA LEU A 148 4.51 5.07 -7.09
C LEU A 148 4.67 6.25 -6.11
N GLU A 149 5.08 6.00 -4.86
CA GLU A 149 5.20 7.05 -3.85
C GLU A 149 6.24 8.15 -4.21
N PRO A 150 7.41 7.84 -4.79
CA PRO A 150 8.33 8.86 -5.26
C PRO A 150 7.74 9.73 -6.38
N ILE A 151 6.97 9.15 -7.31
CA ILE A 151 6.27 9.91 -8.35
C ILE A 151 5.21 10.83 -7.71
N GLU A 152 4.40 10.31 -6.80
CA GLU A 152 3.40 11.09 -6.04
C GLU A 152 4.03 12.30 -5.32
N LYS A 153 5.22 12.13 -4.73
CA LYS A 153 5.95 13.22 -4.04
C LYS A 153 6.46 14.26 -5.04
N LYS A 154 7.04 13.84 -6.15
CA LYS A 154 7.56 14.72 -7.20
C LYS A 154 6.45 15.52 -7.88
N LEU A 155 5.29 14.91 -8.14
CA LEU A 155 4.14 15.59 -8.74
C LEU A 155 3.59 16.75 -7.91
N LYS A 156 3.82 16.77 -6.58
CA LYS A 156 3.37 17.86 -5.69
C LYS A 156 4.19 19.15 -5.82
N ILE A 157 5.36 19.08 -6.45
CA ILE A 157 6.30 20.19 -6.56
C ILE A 157 6.59 20.59 -8.01
N ILE A 158 5.91 19.95 -8.98
CA ILE A 158 6.00 20.29 -10.40
C ILE A 158 4.88 21.28 -10.70
N ASP A 159 5.23 22.53 -11.03
CA ASP A 159 4.27 23.59 -11.34
C ASP A 159 4.20 23.88 -12.84
N ASN A 160 5.26 23.54 -13.59
CA ASN A 160 5.39 23.78 -15.03
C ASN A 160 6.16 22.65 -15.75
N GLU A 161 6.27 22.77 -17.07
CA GLU A 161 6.91 21.76 -17.93
C GLU A 161 8.44 21.73 -17.81
N ASP A 162 9.09 22.85 -17.47
CA ASP A 162 10.54 22.88 -17.22
C ASP A 162 10.87 22.12 -15.92
N ASP A 163 10.08 22.33 -14.85
CA ASP A 163 10.21 21.58 -13.58
C ASP A 163 10.07 20.07 -13.81
N PHE A 164 9.17 19.66 -14.71
CA PHE A 164 8.96 18.26 -15.04
C PHE A 164 10.24 17.59 -15.55
N TYR A 165 10.91 18.19 -16.54
CA TYR A 165 12.13 17.64 -17.11
C TYR A 165 13.33 17.66 -16.15
N GLU A 166 13.37 18.58 -15.19
CA GLU A 166 14.42 18.61 -14.16
C GLU A 166 14.19 17.57 -13.05
N ILE A 167 12.93 17.32 -12.66
CA ILE A 167 12.58 16.53 -11.48
C ILE A 167 12.35 15.03 -11.82
N ILE A 168 11.80 14.76 -13.00
CA ILE A 168 11.42 13.41 -13.43
C ILE A 168 12.47 12.81 -14.35
N SER A 169 13.21 11.83 -13.81
CA SER A 169 14.08 10.96 -14.60
C SER A 169 13.26 9.82 -15.21
N LEU A 170 13.01 9.88 -16.51
CA LEU A 170 12.25 8.85 -17.22
C LEU A 170 12.99 7.51 -17.29
N ASP A 171 14.34 7.50 -17.29
CA ASP A 171 15.12 6.27 -17.29
C ASP A 171 14.96 5.54 -15.96
N ASP A 172 15.02 6.27 -14.85
CA ASP A 172 14.81 5.69 -13.52
C ASP A 172 13.39 5.12 -13.39
N LEU A 173 12.39 5.82 -13.94
CA LEU A 173 11.02 5.32 -13.96
C LEU A 173 10.87 4.02 -14.74
N ILE A 174 11.49 3.91 -15.91
CA ILE A 174 11.43 2.68 -16.72
C ILE A 174 12.19 1.55 -16.04
N ASN A 175 13.38 1.82 -15.50
CA ASN A 175 14.16 0.85 -14.74
C ASN A 175 13.35 0.28 -13.57
N ILE A 176 12.72 1.14 -12.77
CA ILE A 176 11.90 0.71 -11.65
C ILE A 176 10.66 -0.04 -12.15
N CYS A 177 10.04 0.39 -13.26
CA CYS A 177 8.91 -0.32 -13.86
C CYS A 177 9.28 -1.75 -14.31
N TYR A 178 10.47 -1.96 -14.87
CA TYR A 178 10.96 -3.30 -15.19
C TYR A 178 11.27 -4.13 -13.94
N ASN A 179 11.89 -3.53 -12.91
CA ASN A 179 12.09 -4.20 -11.63
C ASN A 179 10.76 -4.61 -10.98
N CYS A 180 9.70 -3.81 -11.16
CA CYS A 180 8.34 -4.18 -10.75
C CYS A 180 7.84 -5.39 -11.54
N GLU A 181 8.01 -5.39 -12.87
CA GLU A 181 7.56 -6.49 -13.73
C GLU A 181 8.20 -7.83 -13.34
N GLU A 182 9.51 -7.83 -13.03
CA GLU A 182 10.24 -9.03 -12.60
C GLU A 182 9.71 -9.63 -11.29
N LYS A 183 9.12 -8.81 -10.42
CA LYS A 183 8.64 -9.20 -9.09
C LYS A 183 7.17 -9.58 -9.06
N LEU A 184 6.47 -9.57 -10.21
CA LEU A 184 5.06 -9.91 -10.29
C LEU A 184 4.77 -11.33 -9.77
N PRO A 185 3.68 -11.53 -9.00
CA PRO A 185 3.32 -12.85 -8.50
C PRO A 185 2.86 -13.78 -9.62
N TYR A 186 3.13 -15.08 -9.46
CA TYR A 186 2.86 -16.11 -10.46
C TYR A 186 1.46 -16.75 -10.35
N GLU A 187 0.66 -16.40 -9.35
CA GLU A 187 -0.63 -17.04 -9.11
C GLU A 187 -1.64 -16.76 -10.24
N SER A 188 -2.54 -17.72 -10.46
CA SER A 188 -3.46 -17.71 -11.63
C SER A 188 -4.36 -16.47 -11.70
N ILE A 189 -4.78 -15.92 -10.55
CA ILE A 189 -5.61 -14.71 -10.50
C ILE A 189 -4.90 -13.48 -11.08
N TYR A 190 -3.58 -13.41 -11.00
CA TYR A 190 -2.77 -12.30 -11.51
C TYR A 190 -2.41 -12.45 -12.98
N ARG A 191 -2.65 -13.60 -13.64
CA ARG A 191 -2.24 -13.81 -15.05
C ARG A 191 -2.66 -12.66 -15.97
N GLY A 192 -3.94 -12.29 -15.93
CA GLY A 192 -4.48 -11.23 -16.77
C GLY A 192 -4.00 -9.82 -16.39
N TYR A 193 -3.53 -9.63 -15.15
CA TYR A 193 -2.86 -8.42 -14.68
C TYR A 193 -1.42 -8.37 -15.20
N ASN A 194 -0.66 -9.46 -15.05
CA ASN A 194 0.74 -9.54 -15.50
C ASN A 194 0.85 -9.31 -17.00
N GLU A 195 -0.01 -9.94 -17.81
CA GLU A 195 -0.08 -9.70 -19.26
C GLU A 195 -0.29 -8.20 -19.60
N GLN A 196 -1.13 -7.51 -18.83
CA GLN A 196 -1.40 -6.10 -19.03
C GLN A 196 -0.24 -5.22 -18.56
N PHE A 197 0.38 -5.59 -17.44
CA PHE A 197 1.54 -4.89 -16.90
C PHE A 197 2.71 -4.93 -17.87
N SER A 198 3.01 -6.09 -18.46
CA SER A 198 4.04 -6.25 -19.50
C SER A 198 3.76 -5.41 -20.76
N ILE A 199 2.49 -5.31 -21.14
CA ILE A 199 2.11 -4.43 -22.26
C ILE A 199 2.32 -2.96 -21.86
N PHE A 200 1.96 -2.59 -20.63
CA PHE A 200 2.11 -1.25 -20.12
C PHE A 200 3.58 -0.83 -20.02
N SER A 201 4.46 -1.65 -19.44
CA SER A 201 5.90 -1.38 -19.34
C SER A 201 6.52 -1.14 -20.73
N THR A 202 6.14 -1.97 -21.71
CA THR A 202 6.55 -1.81 -23.11
C THR A 202 6.02 -0.52 -23.76
N VAL A 203 4.80 -0.09 -23.41
CA VAL A 203 4.22 1.17 -23.94
C VAL A 203 4.92 2.36 -23.29
N LEU A 204 5.14 2.32 -21.97
CA LEU A 204 5.83 3.34 -21.21
C LEU A 204 7.24 3.59 -21.76
N ASP A 205 8.02 2.52 -21.95
CA ASP A 205 9.36 2.61 -22.53
C ASP A 205 9.36 3.24 -23.93
N LYS A 206 8.35 2.92 -24.75
CA LYS A 206 8.22 3.51 -26.09
C LYS A 206 7.78 4.97 -26.08
N LEU A 207 7.18 5.45 -25.00
CA LEU A 207 6.78 6.85 -24.82
C LEU A 207 7.93 7.71 -24.26
N TYR A 208 9.05 7.11 -23.86
CA TYR A 208 10.18 7.77 -23.19
C TYR A 208 10.64 9.09 -23.83
N ASN A 209 10.74 9.17 -25.16
CA ASN A 209 11.21 10.39 -25.84
C ASN A 209 10.08 11.36 -26.25
N GLU A 210 8.82 10.98 -26.01
CA GLU A 210 7.64 11.65 -26.54
C GLU A 210 6.71 12.15 -25.41
N ILE A 211 7.13 12.01 -24.15
CA ILE A 211 6.32 12.35 -22.99
C ILE A 211 6.53 13.84 -22.64
N ASP A 212 5.48 14.63 -22.90
CA ASP A 212 5.31 15.95 -22.32
C ASP A 212 4.65 15.81 -20.94
N PHE A 213 4.55 16.92 -20.20
CA PHE A 213 3.96 16.90 -18.86
C PHE A 213 2.50 16.39 -18.85
N ASN A 214 1.73 16.67 -19.90
CA ASN A 214 0.32 16.29 -19.98
C ASN A 214 0.16 14.78 -20.22
N THR A 215 0.98 14.22 -21.12
CA THR A 215 1.09 12.78 -21.38
C THR A 215 1.63 12.06 -20.16
N PHE A 216 2.54 12.69 -19.41
CA PHE A 216 3.00 12.17 -18.13
C PHE A 216 1.88 12.05 -17.12
N ASN A 217 1.01 13.05 -16.97
CA ASN A 217 -0.14 12.98 -16.06
C ASN A 217 -1.10 11.83 -16.41
N ILE A 218 -1.36 11.58 -17.70
CA ILE A 218 -2.16 10.43 -18.15
C ILE A 218 -1.45 9.12 -17.80
N THR A 219 -0.14 9.05 -18.01
CA THR A 219 0.70 7.89 -17.69
C THR A 219 0.72 7.62 -16.17
N TYR A 220 0.85 8.66 -15.35
CA TYR A 220 0.79 8.55 -13.90
C TYR A 220 -0.56 8.00 -13.42
N ASN A 221 -1.68 8.49 -13.96
CA ASN A 221 -3.00 7.95 -13.64
C ASN A 221 -3.08 6.44 -13.96
N ALA A 222 -2.42 5.99 -15.03
CA ALA A 222 -2.33 4.57 -15.33
C ALA A 222 -1.50 3.81 -14.28
N ILE A 223 -0.33 4.34 -13.87
CA ILE A 223 0.50 3.76 -12.80
C ILE A 223 -0.33 3.60 -11.52
N ASP A 224 -1.04 4.63 -11.10
CA ASP A 224 -1.90 4.56 -9.92
C ASP A 224 -3.03 3.53 -10.08
N GLU A 225 -3.68 3.49 -11.26
CA GLU A 225 -4.71 2.48 -11.57
C GLU A 225 -4.19 1.04 -11.53
N PHE A 226 -2.95 0.81 -11.98
CA PHE A 226 -2.30 -0.50 -11.89
C PHE A 226 -2.10 -0.93 -10.44
N TRP A 227 -1.65 -0.03 -9.55
CA TRP A 227 -1.58 -0.33 -8.12
C TRP A 227 -2.93 -0.74 -7.54
N TYR A 228 -3.98 0.05 -7.80
CA TYR A 228 -5.33 -0.26 -7.29
C TYR A 228 -5.87 -1.59 -7.82
N THR A 229 -5.58 -1.90 -9.08
CA THR A 229 -5.99 -3.18 -9.70
C THR A 229 -5.27 -4.35 -9.03
N PHE A 230 -3.95 -4.22 -8.82
CA PHE A 230 -3.16 -5.22 -8.09
C PHE A 230 -3.68 -5.42 -6.66
N ALA A 231 -3.87 -4.32 -5.92
CA ALA A 231 -4.34 -4.35 -4.53
C ALA A 231 -5.71 -5.03 -4.39
N GLN A 232 -6.57 -4.97 -5.42
CA GLN A 232 -7.85 -5.69 -5.41
C GLN A 232 -7.70 -7.20 -5.55
N ALA A 233 -6.77 -7.69 -6.38
CA ALA A 233 -6.44 -9.11 -6.41
C ALA A 233 -5.74 -9.54 -5.11
N LEU A 234 -4.86 -8.70 -4.57
CA LEU A 234 -4.18 -8.92 -3.29
C LEU A 234 -5.17 -9.13 -2.15
N ARG A 235 -6.23 -8.34 -2.08
CA ARG A 235 -7.32 -8.53 -1.10
C ARG A 235 -8.05 -9.87 -1.25
N VAL A 236 -8.06 -10.47 -2.43
CA VAL A 236 -8.70 -11.77 -2.69
C VAL A 236 -7.77 -12.93 -2.35
N THR A 237 -6.45 -12.77 -2.48
CA THR A 237 -5.49 -13.84 -2.22
C THR A 237 -4.91 -13.82 -0.81
N GLN A 238 -4.81 -12.64 -0.20
CA GLN A 238 -4.14 -12.40 1.08
C GLN A 238 -5.13 -11.83 2.09
N HIS A 239 -6.20 -12.59 2.36
CA HIS A 239 -7.23 -12.29 3.36
C HIS A 239 -7.31 -13.38 4.43
N HIS A 240 -7.76 -12.98 5.61
CA HIS A 240 -8.17 -13.89 6.67
C HIS A 240 -9.50 -14.60 6.34
N GLU A 241 -9.66 -15.86 6.75
CA GLU A 241 -10.83 -16.70 6.45
C GLU A 241 -12.17 -16.09 6.87
N PHE A 242 -12.16 -15.26 7.91
CA PHE A 242 -13.29 -14.42 8.33
C PHE A 242 -13.97 -13.69 7.14
N TYR A 243 -13.20 -13.29 6.13
CA TYR A 243 -13.71 -12.56 4.96
C TYR A 243 -14.16 -13.46 3.80
N ASN A 244 -14.21 -14.78 3.97
CA ASN A 244 -14.59 -15.73 2.93
C ASN A 244 -15.98 -15.43 2.33
N ASN A 245 -16.90 -14.89 3.12
CA ASN A 245 -18.23 -14.48 2.67
C ASN A 245 -18.23 -13.30 1.67
N LYS A 246 -17.12 -12.57 1.52
CA LYS A 246 -16.98 -11.43 0.60
C LYS A 246 -16.23 -11.75 -0.68
N LEU A 247 -15.62 -12.93 -0.79
CA LEU A 247 -14.65 -13.23 -1.84
C LEU A 247 -15.21 -13.10 -3.25
N GLU A 248 -16.41 -13.63 -3.51
CA GLU A 248 -17.00 -13.56 -4.84
C GLU A 248 -17.28 -12.12 -5.27
N ARG A 249 -17.71 -11.27 -4.33
CA ARG A 249 -17.89 -9.85 -4.58
C ARG A 249 -16.55 -9.15 -4.85
N TRP A 250 -15.52 -9.45 -4.08
CA TRP A 250 -14.18 -8.88 -4.27
C TRP A 250 -13.52 -9.31 -5.58
N LYS A 251 -13.69 -10.58 -5.98
CA LYS A 251 -13.29 -11.06 -7.31
C LYS A 251 -14.00 -10.29 -8.42
N GLY A 252 -15.31 -10.07 -8.29
CA GLY A 252 -16.07 -9.24 -9.22
C GLY A 252 -15.45 -7.85 -9.39
N TYR A 253 -15.17 -7.16 -8.28
CA TYR A 253 -14.51 -5.85 -8.31
C TYR A 253 -13.14 -5.87 -8.97
N TYR A 254 -12.31 -6.87 -8.66
CA TYR A 254 -11.02 -7.04 -9.31
C TYR A 254 -11.16 -7.21 -10.83
N TYR A 255 -12.04 -8.10 -11.29
CA TYR A 255 -12.21 -8.33 -12.73
C TYR A 255 -12.79 -7.13 -13.48
N ASP A 256 -13.60 -6.31 -12.83
CA ASP A 256 -14.09 -5.07 -13.41
C ASP A 256 -12.97 -4.03 -13.51
N LYS A 257 -12.15 -3.86 -12.47
CA LYS A 257 -10.94 -3.01 -12.57
C LYS A 257 -9.94 -3.51 -13.60
N LEU A 258 -9.76 -4.82 -13.71
CA LEU A 258 -8.90 -5.40 -14.72
C LEU A 258 -9.36 -5.12 -16.15
N LYS A 259 -10.67 -4.88 -16.39
CA LYS A 259 -11.19 -4.43 -17.68
C LYS A 259 -10.97 -2.93 -17.88
N GLU A 260 -11.10 -2.13 -16.84
CA GLU A 260 -10.83 -0.69 -16.86
C GLU A 260 -9.35 -0.43 -17.21
N SER A 261 -8.42 -1.14 -16.58
CA SER A 261 -6.98 -1.01 -16.84
C SER A 261 -6.62 -1.32 -18.30
N ARG A 262 -7.29 -2.30 -18.93
CA ARG A 262 -7.15 -2.57 -20.39
C ARG A 262 -7.53 -1.37 -21.23
N THR A 263 -8.56 -0.64 -20.82
CA THR A 263 -9.04 0.54 -21.53
C THR A 263 -8.03 1.68 -21.39
N THR A 264 -7.44 1.85 -20.21
CA THR A 264 -6.36 2.81 -19.96
C THR A 264 -5.12 2.52 -20.82
N ILE A 265 -4.70 1.26 -20.92
CA ILE A 265 -3.60 0.85 -21.81
C ILE A 265 -3.91 1.15 -23.28
N LYS A 266 -5.16 0.94 -23.73
CA LYS A 266 -5.57 1.27 -25.11
C LYS A 266 -5.43 2.77 -25.38
N LYS A 267 -5.88 3.62 -24.46
CA LYS A 267 -5.72 5.08 -24.57
C LYS A 267 -4.25 5.49 -24.66
N LEU A 268 -3.38 4.91 -23.83
CA LEU A 268 -1.93 5.16 -23.90
C LEU A 268 -1.33 4.75 -25.26
N LYS A 269 -1.78 3.61 -25.81
CA LYS A 269 -1.37 3.16 -27.17
C LYS A 269 -1.86 4.10 -28.27
N GLU A 270 -3.02 4.72 -28.11
CA GLU A 270 -3.58 5.67 -29.08
C GLU A 270 -2.81 7.00 -29.04
N LEU A 271 -2.45 7.50 -27.86
CA LEU A 271 -1.58 8.69 -27.70
C LEU A 271 -0.26 8.52 -28.44
N LYS A 272 0.34 7.32 -28.37
CA LYS A 272 1.54 7.00 -29.14
C LYS A 272 1.33 7.11 -30.65
N ARG A 273 0.17 6.66 -31.17
CA ARG A 273 -0.09 6.65 -32.62
C ARG A 273 -0.29 8.06 -33.19
N SER A 274 -0.78 9.01 -32.39
CA SER A 274 -0.93 10.40 -32.81
C SER A 274 0.40 11.17 -32.89
N ASN A 275 1.44 10.75 -32.17
CA ASN A 275 2.72 11.47 -32.07
C ASN A 275 3.78 11.05 -33.10
N HIS A 276 3.37 10.43 -34.22
CA HIS A 276 4.29 9.90 -35.24
C HIS A 276 5.09 10.99 -35.98
N SER A 277 6.29 11.34 -35.49
CA SER A 277 7.33 11.96 -36.32
C SER A 277 8.80 11.59 -36.01
N SER A 278 9.11 10.72 -35.03
CA SER A 278 10.51 10.36 -34.72
C SER A 278 10.82 8.86 -34.82
N LYS A 279 12.04 8.54 -35.26
CA LYS A 279 12.63 7.20 -35.16
C LYS A 279 12.47 6.70 -33.71
N LEU A 280 11.88 5.51 -33.55
CA LEU A 280 11.79 4.81 -32.27
C LEU A 280 13.18 4.73 -31.63
N LYS A 281 13.40 5.51 -30.57
CA LYS A 281 14.53 5.36 -29.66
C LYS A 281 13.99 4.70 -28.40
N LEU A 282 14.58 3.57 -28.03
CA LEU A 282 14.32 2.87 -26.78
C LEU A 282 15.00 3.62 -25.62
N SER A 283 14.52 3.42 -24.39
CA SER A 283 15.28 3.84 -23.20
C SER A 283 16.64 3.18 -23.14
N LYS A 284 17.50 3.71 -22.27
CA LYS A 284 18.80 3.09 -21.98
C LYS A 284 18.62 1.67 -21.44
N ALA A 285 17.67 1.50 -20.51
CA ALA A 285 17.32 0.21 -19.91
C ALA A 285 17.01 -0.86 -20.96
N SER A 286 16.08 -0.55 -21.87
CA SER A 286 15.67 -1.47 -22.94
C SER A 286 16.79 -1.74 -23.94
N SER A 287 17.61 -0.73 -24.23
CA SER A 287 18.78 -0.90 -25.09
C SER A 287 19.79 -1.87 -24.46
N GLU A 288 20.06 -1.76 -23.16
CA GLU A 288 20.97 -2.65 -22.42
C GLU A 288 20.40 -4.07 -22.29
N MET A 289 19.10 -4.23 -22.01
CA MET A 289 18.42 -5.54 -22.01
C MET A 289 18.47 -6.23 -23.38
N LEU A 290 18.24 -5.50 -24.47
CA LEU A 290 18.34 -6.06 -25.82
C LEU A 290 19.78 -6.45 -26.16
N LEU A 291 20.76 -5.64 -25.78
CA LEU A 291 22.18 -5.95 -25.99
C LEU A 291 22.62 -7.18 -25.19
N SER A 292 22.17 -7.34 -23.94
CA SER A 292 22.49 -8.51 -23.12
C SER A 292 21.81 -9.79 -23.61
N THR A 293 20.61 -9.67 -24.18
CA THR A 293 19.85 -10.81 -24.72
C THR A 293 20.33 -11.21 -26.11
N VAL A 294 20.49 -10.27 -27.04
CA VAL A 294 20.87 -10.54 -28.44
C VAL A 294 22.39 -10.66 -28.61
N GLY A 295 23.17 -9.88 -27.87
CA GLY A 295 24.64 -9.92 -27.93
C GLY A 295 25.19 -11.30 -27.58
N LYS A 296 24.55 -12.02 -26.65
CA LYS A 296 24.93 -13.38 -26.26
C LYS A 296 24.77 -14.40 -27.39
N TYR A 297 23.78 -14.24 -28.28
CA TYR A 297 23.53 -15.14 -29.41
C TYR A 297 24.37 -14.83 -30.66
N ILE A 298 25.12 -13.73 -30.68
CA ILE A 298 26.01 -13.37 -31.79
C ILE A 298 27.48 -13.72 -31.45
N SER A 299 27.78 -13.96 -30.17
CA SER A 299 29.12 -14.26 -29.67
C SER A 299 29.37 -15.73 -29.28
N ASP A 300 28.36 -16.59 -29.38
CA ASP A 300 28.48 -18.07 -29.27
C ASP A 300 28.31 -18.70 -30.66
#